data_AF-A0A969RNN9-F1
#
_entry.id   AF-A0A969RNN9-F1
#
_cell.length_a   1.000
_cell.length_b   1.000
_cell.length_c   1.000
_cell.angle_alpha   90.00
_cell.angle_beta   90.00
_cell.angle_gamma   90.00
#
_symmetry.space_group_name_H-M   'P 1'
#
loop_
_entity.id
_entity.type
_entity.pdbx_description
1 polymer ?
#
loop_
_entity_poly.entity_id
_entity_poly.type
_entity_poly.pdbx_seq_one_letter_code
_entity_poly.pdbx_strand_id
1 'polypeptide(L)' 'MDAIALRLKPHQDLKAELDAFAIQHGLAAACIVTCVGSLSRAVLRLAAQSEATVYNDRFETLGEL' A
#
# COMPACT_ATOMS: atom_id res chain seq x y z
N MET A 1 -5.67 20.75 -5.69
CA MET A 1 -5.12 19.53 -5.05
C MET A 1 -6.17 18.49 -5.26
N ASP A 2 -5.90 17.51 -6.11
CA ASP A 2 -6.89 16.55 -6.55
C ASP A 2 -6.69 15.25 -5.77
N ALA A 3 -7.77 14.76 -5.15
CA ALA A 3 -7.77 13.51 -4.43
C ALA A 3 -8.37 12.42 -5.30
N ILE A 4 -7.72 11.26 -5.33
CA ILE A 4 -8.21 10.09 -6.06
C ILE A 4 -8.45 8.95 -5.08
N ALA A 5 -9.66 8.40 -5.10
CA ALA A 5 -10.03 7.24 -4.29
C ALA A 5 -9.81 5.95 -5.09
N LEU A 6 -9.09 5.00 -4.49
CA LEU A 6 -8.81 3.68 -5.06
C LEU A 6 -9.26 2.61 -4.06
N ARG A 7 -9.99 1.60 -4.55
CA ARG A 7 -10.35 0.40 -3.78
C ARG A 7 -9.72 -0.82 -4.41
N LEU A 8 -8.82 -1.48 -3.68
CA LEU A 8 -8.26 -2.76 -4.09
C LEU A 8 -9.25 -3.90 -3.80
N LYS A 9 -9.15 -4.95 -4.61
CA LYS A 9 -9.86 -6.21 -4.46
C LYS A 9 -9.06 -7.15 -3.56
N PRO A 10 -9.72 -8.16 -2.95
CA PRO A 10 -9.02 -9.19 -2.18
C PRO A 10 -7.87 -9.81 -2.97
N HIS A 11 -6.77 -10.08 -2.28
CA HIS A 11 -5.54 -10.70 -2.81
C HIS A 11 -4.72 -9.86 -3.80
N GLN A 12 -5.12 -8.62 -4.11
CA GLN A 12 -4.24 -7.71 -4.82
C GLN A 12 -3.11 -7.23 -3.93
N ASP A 13 -1.91 -7.09 -4.50
CA ASP A 13 -0.75 -6.56 -3.78
C ASP A 13 -0.82 -5.03 -3.72
N LEU A 14 -0.85 -4.48 -2.50
CA LEU A 14 -1.04 -3.05 -2.28
C LEU A 14 0.01 -2.20 -3.01
N LYS A 15 1.29 -2.59 -2.96
CA LYS A 15 2.36 -1.81 -3.56
C LYS A 15 2.30 -1.88 -5.08
N ALA A 16 2.16 -3.09 -5.64
CA ALA A 16 2.13 -3.28 -7.08
C ALA A 16 0.94 -2.55 -7.74
N GLU A 17 -0.24 -2.58 -7.10
CA GLU A 17 -1.42 -1.88 -7.63
C GLU A 17 -1.29 -0.36 -7.54
N LEU A 18 -0.70 0.18 -6.45
CA LEU A 18 -0.45 1.62 -6.35
C LEU A 18 0.56 2.09 -7.41
N ASP A 19 1.63 1.32 -7.63
CA ASP A 19 2.61 1.60 -8.68
C ASP A 19 1.96 1.57 -10.08
N ALA A 20 1.15 0.54 -10.36
CA ALA A 20 0.43 0.39 -11.61
C ALA A 20 -0.57 1.55 -11.83
N PHE A 21 -1.31 1.93 -10.79
CA PHE A 21 -2.25 3.04 -10.81
C PHE A 21 -1.54 4.36 -11.14
N ALA A 22 -0.41 4.64 -10.49
CA ALA A 22 0.37 5.85 -10.75
C ALA A 22 0.87 5.92 -12.20
N ILE A 23 1.34 4.79 -12.75
CA ILE A 23 1.79 4.70 -14.14
C ILE A 23 0.61 4.93 -15.11
N GLN A 24 -0.52 4.24 -14.88
CA GLN A 24 -1.71 4.34 -15.75
C GLN A 24 -2.30 5.74 -15.81
N HIS A 25 -2.23 6.49 -14.70
CA HIS A 25 -2.75 7.86 -14.60
C HIS A 25 -1.69 8.94 -14.84
N GLY A 26 -0.44 8.58 -15.17
CA GLY A 26 0.63 9.54 -15.44
C GLY A 26 1.00 10.40 -14.23
N LEU A 27 0.91 9.85 -13.02
CA LEU A 27 1.16 10.58 -11.77
C LEU A 27 2.67 10.73 -11.53
N ALA A 28 3.23 11.91 -11.83
CA ALA A 28 4.63 12.20 -11.58
C ALA A 28 4.95 12.48 -10.09
N ALA A 29 3.95 12.92 -9.32
CA ALA A 29 4.06 13.15 -7.88
C ALA A 29 2.69 12.92 -7.21
N ALA A 30 2.67 12.05 -6.20
CA ALA A 30 1.48 11.76 -5.40
C ALA A 30 1.88 11.30 -3.99
N CYS A 31 0.95 11.39 -3.04
CA CYS A 31 1.10 10.83 -1.70
C CYS A 31 -0.20 10.13 -1.28
N ILE A 32 -0.10 9.21 -0.33
CA ILE A 32 -1.25 8.47 0.20
C ILE A 32 -1.83 9.25 1.38
N VAL A 33 -2.89 10.04 1.16
CA VAL A 33 -3.52 10.85 2.24
C VAL A 33 -4.03 9.98 3.39
N THR A 34 -4.64 8.85 3.07
CA THR A 34 -5.08 7.84 4.04
C THR A 34 -5.19 6.48 3.37
N CYS A 35 -5.07 5.40 4.15
CA CYS A 35 -5.29 4.05 3.68
C CYS A 35 -5.85 3.18 4.82
N VAL A 36 -7.02 2.58 4.58
CA VAL A 36 -7.70 1.68 5.50
C VAL A 36 -8.10 0.39 4.80
N GLY A 37 -8.08 -0.72 5.53
CA GLY A 37 -8.42 -2.04 5.00
C GLY A 37 -7.69 -3.15 5.74
N SER A 38 -7.68 -4.34 5.13
CA SER A 38 -7.08 -5.54 5.71
C SER A 38 -6.14 -6.22 4.72
N LEU A 39 -5.06 -6.82 5.22
CA LEU A 39 -4.10 -7.62 4.48
C LEU A 39 -4.04 -9.04 5.03
N SER A 40 -3.96 -10.05 4.16
CA SER A 40 -3.67 -11.43 4.55
C SER A 40 -2.16 -11.74 4.59
N ARG A 41 -1.34 -10.80 4.09
CA ARG A 41 0.11 -10.90 4.05
C ARG A 41 0.71 -9.50 4.03
N ALA A 42 1.72 -9.26 4.85
CA ALA A 42 2.50 -8.03 4.87
C ALA A 42 4.00 -8.34 4.77
N VAL A 43 4.73 -7.55 4.00
CA VAL A 43 6.18 -7.64 3.86
C VAL A 43 6.77 -6.30 4.23
N LEU A 44 7.39 -6.23 5.42
CA LEU A 44 7.87 -4.99 5.99
C LEU A 44 9.37 -5.07 6.22
N ARG A 45 10.11 -4.04 5.80
CA ARG A 45 11.50 -3.85 6.22
C ARG A 45 11.50 -2.99 7.48
N LEU A 46 11.79 -3.61 8.62
CA LEU A 46 11.80 -2.95 9.91
C LEU A 46 12.96 -1.95 10.01
N ALA A 47 12.83 -0.97 10.91
CA ALA A 47 13.87 0.02 11.14
C ALA A 47 15.20 -0.66 11.51
N ALA A 48 16.29 -0.16 10.93
CA ALA A 48 17.64 -0.70 11.09
C ALA A 48 17.84 -2.16 10.63
N GLN A 49 16.89 -2.74 9.88
CA GLN A 49 17.04 -4.07 9.28
C GLN A 49 17.29 -3.96 7.77
N SER A 50 18.26 -4.70 7.25
CA SER A 50 18.53 -4.79 5.81
C SER A 50 17.52 -5.67 5.08
N GLU A 51 17.00 -6.68 5.76
CA GLU A 51 16.09 -7.67 5.20
C GLU A 51 14.63 -7.37 5.55
N ALA A 52 13.72 -7.86 4.70
CA ALA A 52 12.29 -7.77 4.93
C ALA A 52 11.81 -8.94 5.81
N THR A 53 10.90 -8.65 6.72
CA THR A 53 10.15 -9.64 7.49
C THR A 53 8.81 -9.91 6.80
N VAL A 54 8.48 -11.19 6.63
CA VAL A 54 7.22 -11.64 6.04
C VAL A 54 6.26 -12.05 7.14
N TYR A 55 5.07 -11.45 7.12
CA TYR A 55 3.97 -11.76 8.02
C TYR A 55 2.83 -12.37 7.21
N ASN A 56 2.38 -13.56 7.57
CA ASN A 56 1.30 -14.31 6.89
C ASN A 56 0.12 -14.54 7.84
N ASP A 57 -0.58 -13.46 8.18
CA ASP A 57 -1.76 -13.46 9.04
C ASP A 57 -2.71 -12.34 8.60
N ARG A 58 -3.86 -12.18 9.26
CA ARG A 58 -4.80 -11.08 9.05
C ARG A 58 -4.32 -9.84 9.80
N PHE A 59 -4.00 -8.80 9.04
CA PHE A 59 -3.58 -7.49 9.53
C PHE A 59 -4.59 -6.44 9.09
N GLU A 60 -4.81 -5.43 9.95
CA GLU A 60 -5.50 -4.21 9.57
C GLU A 60 -4.45 -3.16 9.17
N THR A 61 -4.66 -2.47 8.05
CA THR A 61 -3.86 -1.30 7.68
C THR A 61 -4.51 -0.05 8.29
N LEU A 62 -3.76 0.65 9.13
CA LEU A 62 -4.13 1.95 9.68
C LEU A 62 -3.08 2.96 9.23
N GLY A 63 -3.46 3.87 8.33
CA GLY A 63 -2.58 4.93 7.84
C GLY A 63 -3.33 6.26 7.81
N GLU A 64 -2.90 7.18 8.68
CA GLU A 64 -3.25 8.60 8.65
C GLU A 64 -1.95 9.37 8.42
N LEU A 65 -1.88 10.20 7.37
CA LEU A 65 -0.79 11.15 7.14
C LEU A 65 -1.11 12.52 7.76
#